data_AF-A0A820QWV5-F1
#
_entry.id   AF-A0A820QWV5-F1
#
_cell.length_a   1.000
_cell.length_b   1.000
_cell.length_c   1.000
_cell.angle_alpha   90.00
_cell.angle_beta   90.00
_cell.angle_gamma   90.00
#
_symmetry.space_group_name_H-M   'P 1'
#
loop_
_entity.id
_entity.type
_entity.pdbx_description
1 polymer ?
#
loop_
_entity_poly.entity_id
_entity_poly.type
_entity_poly.pdbx_seq_one_letter_code
_entity_poly.pdbx_strand_id
1 'polypeptide(L)' 'MSSPTSSASLLLCVLVKSATIQSSDNEYYSYVVLKIDNVKSTTSVVKGQQPNWEQEFY' A
#
# COMPACT_ATOMS: atom_id res chain seq x y z
N MET A 1 4.26 30.11 32.00
CA MET A 1 3.08 29.49 31.39
C MET A 1 3.44 29.14 29.95
N SER A 2 3.93 27.92 29.70
CA SER A 2 4.25 27.44 28.36
C SER A 2 3.02 26.75 27.79
N SER A 3 2.44 27.33 26.75
CA SER A 3 1.32 26.77 25.99
C SER A 3 1.70 25.38 25.45
N PRO A 4 0.82 24.36 25.55
CA PRO A 4 1.06 23.11 24.85
C PRO A 4 0.89 23.36 23.35
N THR A 5 1.98 23.29 22.59
CA THR A 5 1.90 23.13 21.14
C THR A 5 1.20 21.80 20.88
N SER A 6 -0.07 21.88 20.46
CA SER A 6 -0.82 20.72 19.97
C SER A 6 -0.09 20.20 18.74
N SER A 7 0.73 19.16 18.92
CA SER A 7 1.33 18.43 17.81
C SER A 7 0.19 17.71 17.10
N ALA A 8 -0.27 18.26 15.97
CA ALA A 8 -1.24 17.58 15.14
C ALA A 8 -0.59 16.29 14.60
N SER A 9 -1.07 15.13 15.05
CA SER A 9 -0.71 13.85 14.47
C SER A 9 -1.50 13.65 13.18
N LEU A 10 -0.79 13.52 12.06
CA LEU A 10 -1.39 13.17 10.77
C LEU A 10 -1.40 11.64 10.64
N LEU A 11 -2.57 11.08 10.33
CA LEU A 11 -2.73 9.67 9.96
C LEU A 11 -2.76 9.57 8.44
N LEU A 12 -2.03 8.60 7.88
CA LEU A 12 -1.98 8.36 6.44
C LEU A 12 -2.73 7.07 6.12
N CYS A 13 -3.93 7.20 5.56
CA CYS A 13 -4.68 6.05 5.04
C CYS A 13 -4.36 5.84 3.55
N VAL A 14 -3.91 4.63 3.19
CA VAL A 14 -3.61 4.23 1.81
C VAL A 14 -4.45 3.01 1.45
N LEU A 15 -5.33 3.16 0.46
CA LEU A 15 -6.07 2.04 -0.13
C LEU A 15 -5.39 1.59 -1.43
N VAL A 16 -4.97 0.33 -1.45
CA VAL A 16 -4.44 -0.34 -2.65
C VAL A 16 -5.54 -1.23 -3.23
N LYS A 17 -6.16 -0.81 -4.34
CA LYS A 17 -7.30 -1.53 -4.94
C LYS A 17 -6.87 -2.60 -5.93
N SER A 18 -6.31 -2.20 -7.08
CA SER A 18 -5.99 -3.09 -8.19
C SER A 18 -4.97 -2.48 -9.13
N ALA A 19 -4.44 -3.28 -10.04
CA ALA A 19 -3.61 -2.82 -11.15
C ALA A 19 -3.92 -3.62 -12.42
N THR A 20 -3.46 -3.10 -13.57
CA THR A 20 -3.38 -3.84 -14.83
C THR A 20 -1.92 -3.89 -15.25
N ILE A 21 -1.35 -5.08 -15.31
CA ILE A 21 0.06 -5.29 -15.61
C ILE A 21 0.16 -5.78 -17.06
N GLN A 22 0.81 -4.98 -17.91
CA GLN A 22 1.05 -5.33 -19.31
C GLN A 22 2.21 -6.33 -19.37
N SER A 23 1.88 -7.60 -19.57
CA SER A 23 2.84 -8.67 -19.80
C SER A 23 2.30 -9.58 -20.90
N SER A 24 3.17 -10.15 -21.72
CA SER A 24 2.80 -11.12 -22.75
C SER A 24 2.43 -12.51 -22.17
N ASP A 25 2.79 -12.76 -20.91
CA ASP A 25 2.50 -14.01 -20.19
C ASP A 25 1.56 -13.74 -19.00
N ASN A 26 0.91 -14.78 -18.46
CA ASN A 26 0.12 -14.77 -17.21
C ASN A 26 0.84 -15.49 -16.05
N GLU A 27 2.05 -15.98 -16.27
CA GLU A 27 2.86 -16.73 -15.32
C GLU A 27 3.68 -15.84 -14.37
N TYR A 28 3.06 -14.83 -13.77
CA TYR A 28 3.73 -14.01 -12.78
C TYR A 28 2.84 -13.68 -11.59
N TYR A 29 3.50 -13.41 -10.47
CA TYR A 29 2.89 -13.04 -9.22
C TYR A 29 3.25 -11.60 -8.90
N SER A 30 2.31 -10.86 -8.31
CA SER A 30 2.47 -9.45 -7.99
C SER A 30 1.95 -9.16 -6.59
N TYR A 31 2.59 -8.19 -5.94
CA TYR A 31 2.19 -7.62 -4.66
C TYR A 31 2.72 -6.19 -4.61
N VAL A 32 2.12 -5.38 -3.74
CA VAL A 32 2.52 -3.99 -3.52
C VAL A 32 3.24 -3.89 -2.19
N VAL A 33 4.28 -3.07 -2.16
CA VAL A 33 5.01 -2.70 -0.94
C VAL A 33 4.75 -1.22 -0.67
N LEU A 34 4.17 -0.92 0.50
CA LEU A 34 4.11 0.44 1.03
C LEU A 34 5.26 0.61 2.03
N LYS A 35 6.15 1.57 1.79
CA LYS A 35 7.26 1.88 2.70
C LYS A 35 7.24 3.37 3.04
N ILE A 36 7.13 3.67 4.32
CA ILE A 36 7.16 5.04 4.87
C ILE A 36 8.23 5.03 5.96
N ASP A 37 9.32 5.76 5.74
CA ASP A 37 10.53 5.72 6.58
C ASP A 37 10.99 4.28 6.89
N ASN A 38 10.82 3.86 8.15
CA ASN A 38 11.24 2.55 8.68
C ASN A 38 10.08 1.53 8.74
N VAL A 39 8.86 1.93 8.37
CA VAL A 39 7.69 1.05 8.32
C VAL A 39 7.54 0.49 6.91
N LYS A 40 7.30 -0.83 6.82
CA LYS A 40 7.05 -1.54 5.57
C LYS A 40 5.83 -2.44 5.72
N SER A 41 4.88 -2.29 4.80
CA SER A 41 3.68 -3.11 4.70
C SER A 41 3.56 -3.69 3.29
N THR A 42 2.96 -4.87 3.17
CA THR A 42 2.81 -5.56 1.88
C THR A 42 1.39 -6.04 1.68
N THR A 43 0.94 -6.08 0.43
CA THR A 43 -0.31 -6.75 0.09
C THR A 43 -0.11 -8.26 -0.07
N SER A 44 -1.22 -8.99 -0.18
CA SER A 44 -1.20 -10.39 -0.61
C SER A 44 -0.61 -10.55 -2.02
N VAL A 45 -0.02 -11.72 -2.26
CA VAL A 45 0.53 -12.07 -3.57
C VAL A 45 -0.60 -12.57 -4.48
N VAL A 46 -0.74 -11.98 -5.66
CA VAL A 46 -1.79 -12.32 -6.64
C VAL A 46 -1.16 -12.66 -7.99
N LYS A 47 -1.62 -13.76 -8.62
CA LYS A 47 -1.15 -14.21 -9.94
C LYS A 47 -1.92 -13.50 -11.06
N GLY A 48 -1.23 -13.16 -12.15
CA GLY A 48 -1.81 -12.72 -13.42
C GLY A 48 -1.88 -11.20 -13.61
N GLN A 49 -2.52 -10.79 -14.71
CA GLN A 49 -2.48 -9.41 -15.24
C GLN A 49 -3.38 -8.41 -14.55
N GLN A 50 -4.38 -8.87 -13.82
CA GLN A 50 -5.37 -8.01 -13.18
C GLN A 50 -5.39 -8.30 -11.67
N PRO A 51 -4.31 -8.01 -10.94
CA PRO A 51 -4.33 -8.18 -9.50
C PRO A 51 -5.34 -7.23 -8.86
N ASN A 52 -6.10 -7.78 -7.91
CA ASN A 52 -7.03 -7.06 -7.06
C ASN A 52 -6.66 -7.39 -5.61
N TRP A 53 -6.31 -6.36 -4.83
CA TRP A 53 -5.83 -6.48 -3.46
C TRP A 53 -6.84 -5.98 -2.43
N GLU A 54 -7.54 -4.88 -2.75
CA GLU A 54 -8.51 -4.23 -1.85
C GLU A 54 -8.04 -4.14 -0.40
N GLN A 55 -6.82 -3.64 -0.21
CA GLN A 55 -6.16 -3.59 1.09
C GLN A 55 -5.89 -2.16 1.54
N GLU A 56 -6.30 -1.85 2.76
CA GLU A 56 -6.04 -0.58 3.43
C GLU A 56 -4.81 -0.67 4.35
N PHE A 57 -4.04 0.41 4.41
CA PHE A 57 -2.95 0.64 5.37
C PHE A 57 -3.20 1.97 6.08
N TYR A 58 -2.93 2.02 7.39
CA TYR A 58 -3.11 3.20 8.24
C TYR A 58 -1.79 3.65 8.89
#